data_AF-A0A067KE81-F1
#
_entry.id   AF-A0A067KE81-F1
#
_cell.length_a   1.000
_cell.length_b   1.000
_cell.length_c   1.000
_cell.angle_alpha   90.00
_cell.angle_beta   90.00
_cell.angle_gamma   90.00
#
_symmetry.space_group_name_H-M   'P 1'
#
loop_
_entity.id
_entity.type
_entity.pdbx_description
1 polymer ?
#
loop_
_entity_poly.entity_id
_entity_poly.type
_entity_poly.pdbx_seq_one_letter_code
_entity_poly.pdbx_strand_id
1 'polypeptide(L)'
;MASNLHTWWGSKPSRNTPTLHQQMLPYLSNLPCYMHSKYYDLEISCIADVADLSDEFDHKEFKKAGWKTLVETITGEELEKPKYVTLSNWDAKQLTHAQVKYACVDAYYSYKLGKLLLCEN
;
A
#
# COMPACT_ATOMS: atom_id res chain seq x y z
N MET A 1 -52.53 12.41 9.22
CA MET A 1 -52.66 11.30 8.26
C MET A 1 -51.36 10.50 8.31
N ALA A 2 -51.50 9.21 8.63
CA ALA A 2 -50.55 8.07 8.64
C ALA A 2 -49.04 8.35 8.50
N SER A 3 -48.22 8.07 9.53
CA SER A 3 -47.69 6.74 9.92
C SER A 3 -46.55 6.25 9.02
N ASN A 4 -45.35 6.10 9.59
CA ASN A 4 -44.54 4.85 9.63
C ASN A 4 -43.04 5.14 9.81
N LEU A 5 -42.65 5.50 11.04
CA LEU A 5 -41.30 5.32 11.58
C LEU A 5 -41.17 3.90 12.13
N HIS A 6 -41.16 2.84 11.29
CA HIS A 6 -40.75 1.50 11.77
C HIS A 6 -40.54 0.42 10.67
N THR A 7 -39.85 0.69 9.57
CA THR A 7 -39.43 -0.41 8.67
C THR A 7 -38.12 -0.09 7.94
N TRP A 8 -36.99 -0.24 8.62
CA TRP A 8 -35.71 -0.44 7.92
C TRP A 8 -34.79 -1.39 8.68
N TRP A 9 -35.35 -2.53 9.08
CA TRP A 9 -34.58 -3.71 9.48
C TRP A 9 -35.21 -4.97 8.90
N GLY A 10 -35.32 -5.02 7.58
CA GLY A 10 -36.07 -6.06 6.91
C GLY A 10 -35.78 -6.16 5.43
N SER A 11 -34.56 -6.57 5.09
CA SER A 11 -34.24 -7.48 3.98
C SER A 11 -32.74 -7.72 3.99
N LYS A 12 -32.30 -8.98 4.16
CA LYS A 12 -30.92 -9.32 3.81
C LYS A 12 -30.71 -8.93 2.34
N PRO A 13 -29.64 -8.22 1.99
CA PRO A 13 -29.37 -7.91 0.60
C PRO A 13 -29.37 -9.21 -0.19
N SER A 14 -30.12 -9.25 -1.29
CA SER A 14 -30.04 -10.36 -2.24
C SER A 14 -28.58 -10.56 -2.62
N ARG A 15 -28.15 -11.80 -2.86
CA ARG A 15 -26.76 -12.12 -3.28
C ARG A 15 -26.29 -11.33 -4.52
N ASN A 16 -27.21 -10.66 -5.21
CA ASN A 16 -26.97 -9.86 -6.41
C ASN A 16 -27.27 -8.35 -6.25
N THR A 17 -27.48 -7.83 -5.03
CA THR A 17 -27.50 -6.36 -4.86
C THR A 17 -26.06 -5.87 -4.83
N PRO A 18 -25.63 -5.08 -5.84
CA PRO A 18 -24.29 -4.51 -5.82
C PRO A 18 -24.14 -3.64 -4.58
N THR A 19 -23.04 -3.83 -3.86
CA THR A 19 -22.71 -2.99 -2.71
C THR A 19 -22.59 -1.53 -3.14
N LEU A 20 -22.70 -0.58 -2.21
CA LEU A 20 -22.43 0.84 -2.49
C LEU A 20 -21.09 1.02 -3.23
N HIS A 21 -20.10 0.19 -2.88
CA HIS A 21 -18.82 0.09 -3.59
C HIS A 21 -18.97 -0.34 -5.06
N GLN A 22 -19.65 -1.46 -5.35
CA GLN A 22 -19.86 -1.92 -6.73
C GLN A 22 -20.66 -0.92 -7.58
N GLN A 23 -21.49 -0.09 -6.96
CA GLN A 23 -22.20 1.01 -7.62
C GLN A 23 -21.28 2.22 -7.88
N MET A 24 -20.27 2.44 -7.03
CA MET A 24 -19.35 3.59 -7.11
C MET A 24 -18.05 3.29 -7.87
N LEU A 25 -17.68 2.03 -8.09
CA LEU A 25 -16.49 1.58 -8.83
C LEU A 25 -16.24 2.32 -10.17
N PRO A 26 -17.24 2.55 -11.04
CA PRO A 26 -17.01 3.27 -12.31
C PRO A 26 -16.65 4.75 -12.13
N TYR A 27 -16.95 5.33 -10.97
CA TYR A 27 -16.62 6.71 -10.64
C TYR A 27 -15.28 6.81 -9.90
N LEU A 28 -14.94 5.82 -9.08
CA LEU A 28 -13.69 5.76 -8.32
C LEU A 28 -12.48 5.43 -9.22
N SER A 29 -12.65 4.60 -10.25
CA SER A 29 -11.57 4.26 -11.19
C SER A 29 -11.03 5.44 -12.01
N ASN A 30 -11.72 6.59 -11.99
CA ASN A 30 -11.33 7.81 -12.69
C ASN A 30 -10.64 8.84 -11.78
N LEU A 31 -10.46 8.54 -10.49
CA LEU A 31 -9.69 9.38 -9.58
C LEU A 31 -8.19 9.03 -9.70
N PRO A 32 -7.29 10.02 -9.81
CA PRO A 32 -5.87 9.83 -10.16
C PRO A 32 -5.05 9.02 -9.14
N CYS A 33 -5.64 8.65 -8.00
CA CYS A 33 -4.98 8.00 -6.87
C CYS A 33 -5.70 6.73 -6.37
N TYR A 34 -6.72 6.24 -7.10
CA TYR A 34 -7.50 5.07 -6.70
C TYR A 34 -6.87 3.78 -7.26
N MET A 35 -6.25 2.99 -6.38
CA MET A 35 -5.87 1.61 -6.68
C MET A 35 -6.85 0.63 -6.05
N HIS A 36 -7.35 -0.29 -6.87
CA HIS A 36 -8.14 -1.43 -6.42
C HIS A 36 -7.35 -2.71 -6.62
N SER A 37 -7.12 -3.43 -5.51
CA SER A 37 -6.49 -4.74 -5.56
C SER A 37 -7.49 -5.78 -6.07
N LYS A 38 -7.24 -6.34 -7.26
CA LYS A 38 -8.11 -7.35 -7.90
C LYS A 38 -8.28 -8.65 -7.11
N TYR A 39 -7.46 -8.88 -6.09
CA TYR A 39 -7.38 -10.17 -5.39
C TYR A 39 -7.78 -10.10 -3.92
N TYR A 40 -7.73 -8.91 -3.32
CA TYR A 40 -7.85 -8.75 -1.87
C TYR A 40 -8.99 -7.83 -1.45
N ASP A 41 -9.87 -7.42 -2.39
CA ASP A 41 -10.94 -6.43 -2.16
C ASP A 41 -10.45 -5.21 -1.35
N LEU A 42 -9.20 -4.81 -1.62
CA LEU A 42 -8.54 -3.71 -0.92
C LEU A 42 -8.57 -2.47 -1.79
N GLU A 43 -9.12 -1.40 -1.24
CA GLU A 43 -9.17 -0.08 -1.86
C GLU A 43 -8.13 0.83 -1.23
N ILE A 44 -7.29 1.42 -2.07
CA ILE A 44 -6.26 2.37 -1.67
C ILE A 44 -6.59 3.68 -2.37
N SER A 45 -6.98 4.68 -1.59
CA SER A 45 -7.36 6.02 -2.07
C SER A 45 -6.16 6.94 -2.32
N CYS A 46 -4.99 6.58 -1.79
CA CYS A 46 -3.75 7.33 -1.95
C CYS A 46 -2.57 6.36 -2.05
N ILE A 47 -1.90 6.39 -3.20
CA ILE A 47 -0.62 5.70 -3.40
C ILE A 47 0.38 6.75 -3.86
N ALA A 48 1.59 6.65 -3.33
CA ALA A 48 2.72 7.42 -3.79
C ALA A 48 3.87 6.44 -3.98
N ASP A 49 4.43 6.44 -5.18
CA ASP A 49 5.65 5.69 -5.44
C ASP A 49 6.84 6.48 -4.90
N VAL A 50 7.69 5.81 -4.13
CA VAL A 50 8.85 6.45 -3.50
C VAL A 50 9.83 6.99 -4.54
N ALA A 51 10.00 6.32 -5.69
CA ALA A 51 10.89 6.78 -6.73
C ALA A 51 10.34 8.05 -7.40
N ASP A 52 9.03 8.11 -7.64
CA ASP A 52 8.38 9.31 -8.19
C ASP A 52 8.48 10.51 -7.22
N LEU A 53 8.30 10.28 -5.91
CA LEU A 53 8.47 11.33 -4.90
C LEU A 53 9.92 11.83 -4.80
N SER A 54 10.89 10.97 -5.11
CA SER A 54 12.31 11.30 -5.01
C SER A 54 12.84 12.14 -6.19
N ASP A 55 12.04 12.38 -7.23
CA ASP A 55 12.39 13.23 -8.38
C ASP A 55 12.74 14.66 -7.98
N GLU A 56 12.14 15.17 -6.90
CA GLU A 56 12.34 16.53 -6.40
C GLU A 56 13.76 16.75 -5.86
N PHE A 57 14.52 15.67 -5.60
CA PHE A 57 15.88 15.72 -5.07
C PHE A 57 16.95 15.90 -6.16
N ASP A 58 16.57 16.32 -7.38
CA ASP A 58 17.43 16.64 -8.55
C ASP A 58 18.40 15.51 -9.00
N HIS A 59 18.10 14.28 -8.58
CA HIS A 59 18.84 13.08 -8.97
C HIS A 59 18.03 12.29 -9.99
N LYS A 60 18.23 12.60 -11.28
CA LYS A 60 17.62 11.90 -12.44
C LYS A 60 17.77 10.37 -12.42
N GLU A 61 18.67 9.85 -11.59
CA GLU A 61 18.93 8.41 -11.45
C GLU A 61 17.97 7.70 -10.49
N PHE A 62 17.21 8.43 -9.65
CA PHE A 62 16.32 7.82 -8.66
C PHE A 62 15.10 7.12 -9.26
N LYS A 63 14.57 7.58 -10.40
CA LYS A 63 13.50 6.86 -11.13
C LYS A 63 13.83 5.41 -11.47
N LYS A 64 15.12 5.10 -11.63
CA LYS A 64 15.59 3.76 -11.99
C LYS A 64 16.30 3.07 -10.84
N ALA A 65 16.46 3.75 -9.72
CA ALA A 65 17.13 3.20 -8.56
C ALA A 65 16.23 2.16 -7.88
N GLY A 66 16.83 1.06 -7.45
CA GLY A 66 16.12 0.10 -6.61
C GLY A 66 15.82 0.71 -5.25
N TRP A 67 14.74 0.25 -4.61
CA TRP A 67 14.34 0.70 -3.26
C TRP A 67 15.50 0.74 -2.25
N LYS A 68 16.38 -0.26 -2.27
CA LYS A 68 17.55 -0.29 -1.39
C LYS A 68 18.47 0.93 -1.61
N THR A 69 18.78 1.24 -2.87
CA THR A 69 19.61 2.39 -3.23
C THR A 69 18.97 3.70 -2.81
N LEU A 70 17.64 3.82 -2.94
CA LEU A 70 16.89 4.99 -2.47
C LEU A 70 17.00 5.15 -0.95
N VAL A 71 16.80 4.07 -0.19
CA VAL A 71 16.99 4.06 1.27
C VAL A 71 18.38 4.55 1.63
N GLU A 72 19.43 3.93 1.08
CA GLU A 72 20.81 4.25 1.43
C GLU A 72 21.17 5.69 1.09
N THR A 73 20.70 6.19 -0.07
CA THR A 73 21.03 7.55 -0.52
C THR A 73 20.29 8.61 0.28
N ILE A 74 19.00 8.41 0.56
CA ILE A 74 18.16 9.41 1.24
C ILE A 74 18.41 9.40 2.75
N THR A 75 18.59 8.23 3.36
CA THR A 75 18.77 8.11 4.81
C THR A 75 20.25 8.16 5.24
N GLY A 76 21.18 7.91 4.33
CA GLY A 76 22.61 7.77 4.63
C GLY A 76 22.98 6.49 5.39
N GLU A 77 22.02 5.57 5.58
CA GLU A 77 22.21 4.31 6.34
C GLU A 77 22.41 3.13 5.38
N GLU A 78 23.45 2.34 5.61
CA GLU A 78 23.69 1.11 4.83
C GLU A 78 22.66 0.03 5.19
N LEU A 79 22.04 -0.56 4.17
CA LEU A 79 21.00 -1.56 4.34
C LEU A 79 21.44 -2.94 3.87
N GLU A 80 21.82 -3.80 4.80
CA GLU A 80 22.09 -5.20 4.50
C GLU A 80 20.80 -6.01 4.30
N LYS A 81 20.70 -6.66 3.14
CA LYS A 81 19.61 -7.60 2.81
C LYS A 81 20.21 -8.99 2.61
N PRO A 82 20.16 -9.88 3.63
CA PRO A 82 20.75 -11.19 3.52
C PRO A 82 20.03 -12.02 2.45
N LYS A 83 20.74 -12.42 1.40
CA LYS A 83 20.18 -13.19 0.27
C LYS A 83 19.48 -14.47 0.71
N TYR A 84 19.97 -15.11 1.77
CA TYR A 84 19.36 -16.34 2.30
C TYR A 84 17.95 -16.10 2.86
N VAL A 85 17.61 -14.88 3.29
CA VAL A 85 16.26 -14.52 3.72
C VAL A 85 15.43 -14.10 2.52
N THR A 86 15.97 -13.26 1.63
CA THR A 86 15.27 -12.79 0.43
C THR A 86 14.80 -13.95 -0.45
N LEU A 87 15.63 -14.98 -0.62
CA LEU A 87 15.35 -16.18 -1.43
C LEU A 87 14.82 -17.37 -0.61
N SER A 88 14.45 -17.15 0.66
CA SER A 88 13.86 -18.21 1.49
C SER A 88 12.42 -18.52 1.08
N ASN A 89 11.85 -19.59 1.65
CA ASN A 89 10.45 -19.95 1.42
C ASN A 89 9.49 -18.99 2.14
N TRP A 90 9.03 -17.95 1.45
CA TRP A 90 8.05 -16.98 1.96
C TRP A 90 6.61 -17.51 1.98
N ASP A 91 6.34 -18.59 1.26
CA ASP A 91 5.04 -19.29 1.27
C ASP A 91 4.95 -20.33 2.40
N ALA A 92 5.94 -20.39 3.28
CA ALA A 92 5.94 -21.29 4.41
C ALA A 92 4.78 -20.98 5.37
N LYS A 93 4.10 -22.02 5.86
CA LYS A 93 3.00 -21.90 6.84
C LYS A 93 3.41 -21.12 8.11
N GLN A 94 4.68 -21.19 8.48
CA GLN A 94 5.26 -20.44 9.59
C GLN A 94 6.54 -19.77 9.10
N LEU A 95 6.62 -18.45 9.28
CA LEU A 95 7.81 -17.67 8.97
C LEU A 95 8.84 -17.82 10.07
N THR A 96 10.10 -17.83 9.67
CA THR A 96 11.24 -17.79 10.60
C THR A 96 11.37 -16.40 11.22
N HIS A 97 12.01 -16.32 12.38
CA HIS A 97 12.33 -15.03 13.01
C HIS A 97 13.13 -14.10 12.08
N ALA A 98 14.03 -14.66 11.25
CA ALA A 98 14.80 -13.89 10.28
C ALA A 98 13.91 -13.25 9.20
N GLN A 99 12.92 -13.98 8.67
CA GLN A 99 11.94 -13.47 7.72
C GLN A 99 11.06 -12.37 8.33
N VAL A 100 10.57 -12.58 9.56
CA VAL A 100 9.77 -11.57 10.27
C VAL A 100 10.59 -10.28 10.47
N LYS A 101 11.83 -10.40 10.97
CA LYS A 101 12.73 -9.26 11.14
C LYS A 101 12.97 -8.54 9.81
N TYR A 102 13.21 -9.28 8.73
CA TYR A 102 13.40 -8.72 7.39
C TYR A 102 12.18 -7.92 6.93
N ALA A 103 10.98 -8.46 7.07
CA ALA A 103 9.74 -7.76 6.70
C ALA A 103 9.53 -6.49 7.53
N CYS A 104 9.83 -6.52 8.83
CA CYS A 104 9.76 -5.33 9.68
C CYS A 104 10.76 -4.25 9.26
N VAL A 105 11.97 -4.63 8.86
CA VAL A 105 12.99 -3.70 8.34
C VAL A 105 12.50 -3.04 7.04
N ASP A 106 11.95 -3.82 6.11
CA ASP A 106 11.38 -3.28 4.86
C ASP A 106 10.23 -2.30 5.13
N ALA A 107 9.34 -2.61 6.07
CA ALA A 107 8.26 -1.71 6.47
C ALA A 107 8.78 -0.43 7.14
N TYR A 108 9.77 -0.54 8.04
CA TYR A 108 10.36 0.61 8.74
C TYR A 108 10.99 1.60 7.77
N TYR A 109 11.82 1.13 6.84
CA TYR A 109 12.47 2.01 5.88
C TYR A 109 11.50 2.61 4.87
N SER A 110 10.42 1.89 4.52
CA SER A 110 9.34 2.46 3.69
C SER A 110 8.64 3.62 4.40
N TYR A 111 8.35 3.48 5.70
CA TYR A 111 7.82 4.57 6.53
C TYR A 111 8.82 5.74 6.65
N LYS A 112 10.09 5.46 6.93
CA LYS A 112 11.13 6.48 7.09
C LYS A 112 11.32 7.29 5.81
N LEU A 113 11.40 6.61 4.66
CA LEU A 113 11.44 7.26 3.34
C LEU A 113 10.21 8.12 3.12
N GLY A 114 9.00 7.57 3.30
CA GLY A 114 7.77 8.34 3.14
C GLY A 114 7.72 9.57 4.03
N LYS A 115 8.19 9.47 5.29
CA LYS A 115 8.27 10.61 6.19
C LYS A 115 9.25 11.69 5.69
N LEU A 116 10.45 11.31 5.26
CA LEU A 116 11.43 12.26 4.74
C LEU A 116 10.92 12.95 3.47
N LEU A 117 10.37 12.18 2.54
CA LEU A 117 9.91 12.68 1.24
C LEU A 117 8.61 13.50 1.31
N LEU A 118 7.74 13.24 2.29
CA LEU A 118 6.43 13.90 2.38
C LEU A 118 6.35 14.99 3.46
N CYS A 119 7.23 14.96 4.48
CA CYS A 119 7.14 15.87 5.63
C CYS A 119 8.35 16.80 5.79
N GLU A 120 9.50 16.52 5.16
CA GLU A 120 10.71 17.34 5.31
C GLU A 120 11.05 18.17 4.04
N ASN A 121 10.02 18.57 3.29
CA ASN A 121 10.11 19.57 2.21
C ASN A 121 10.05 21.01 2.72
#